data_AF-A0A8J5JNE7-F1
#
_entry.id   AF-A0A8J5JNE7-F1
#
_cell.length_a   1.000
_cell.length_b   1.000
_cell.length_c   1.000
_cell.angle_alpha   90.00
_cell.angle_beta   90.00
_cell.angle_gamma   90.00
#
_symmetry.space_group_name_H-M   'P 1'
#
loop_
_entity.id
_entity.type
_entity.pdbx_description
1 polymer ?
#
loop_
_entity_poly.entity_id
_entity_poly.type
_entity_poly.pdbx_seq_one_letter_code
_entity_poly.pdbx_strand_id
1 'polypeptide(L)'
;MEEAELGCCVCQERYDETRNPRNLGCGHSVCTPCVQEIINRNRKCPECRRPFYAATASSLPVNYPLLRLSRTLAAINLQREQAVASPTTSGTCILGQSDAGECAAHLSRMVLRCITCKVWVCQECLVMDHVVPPDGTCHILPVDQALEEMKKTHMENISTMFLTLQELKNEVANQISQLENNKRVHDDTVASLRPIVQGELDVVQDLEAKKKEAMDKISEVDCWVESLRETEGCIVDAATVRELANAKLAARDCLANVEARVQQERERQATFRKTMPRFGPQNLKGVLQMAKTMYVVHEGGDVERRWARVSVHDCLLHLHVLHHTPPPSPALIFSYSSLRTLVPHESPSAFLDLGWEGHTHGRVYLRMLGDTTRGHQFLLLCSGEKGPSYSKTRFFHADRIGEKGEIIRGGDYENNDGTGGAGLVEGVTNGGVYHTEAVPGLLVGAHANQIGRLGVFGIILSAWPLNKTDTGFGVVTSGLGTLRSAARHTPITDVTVENCGLVIPI
;
A
#
# COMPACT_ATOMS: atom_id res chain seq x y z
N MET A 1 18.93 -17.90 -8.58
CA MET A 1 17.92 -18.80 -8.01
C MET A 1 18.24 -20.16 -8.59
N GLU A 2 18.92 -21.00 -7.82
CA GLU A 2 19.33 -22.33 -8.26
C GLU A 2 18.08 -23.22 -8.39
N GLU A 3 18.05 -24.13 -9.38
CA GLU A 3 16.88 -24.97 -9.71
C GLU A 3 16.36 -25.85 -8.55
N ALA A 4 17.15 -25.96 -7.47
CA ALA A 4 16.86 -26.76 -6.28
C ALA A 4 15.67 -26.23 -5.44
N GLU A 5 15.24 -24.98 -5.59
CA GLU A 5 14.23 -24.36 -4.70
C GLU A 5 12.76 -24.64 -5.08
N LEU A 6 12.49 -25.31 -6.21
CA LEU A 6 11.12 -25.57 -6.70
C LEU A 6 10.77 -27.07 -6.80
N GLY A 7 11.54 -27.90 -6.10
CA GLY A 7 11.29 -29.33 -5.97
C GLY A 7 10.56 -29.70 -4.68
N CYS A 8 10.04 -30.92 -4.63
CA CYS A 8 9.54 -31.52 -3.40
C CYS A 8 10.70 -31.83 -2.44
N CYS A 9 10.63 -31.39 -1.19
CA CYS A 9 11.69 -31.66 -0.20
C CYS A 9 11.90 -33.15 0.13
N VAL A 10 10.98 -34.03 -0.30
CA VAL A 10 11.05 -35.48 -0.06
C VAL A 10 11.66 -36.23 -1.25
N CYS A 11 11.10 -36.07 -2.45
CA CYS A 11 11.57 -36.78 -3.64
C CYS A 11 12.52 -35.96 -4.51
N GLN A 12 12.72 -34.67 -4.20
CA GLN A 12 13.54 -33.70 -4.96
C GLN A 12 13.08 -33.45 -6.40
N GLU A 13 12.05 -34.15 -6.87
CA GLU A 13 11.42 -33.91 -8.16
C GLU A 13 10.62 -32.60 -8.18
N ARG A 14 10.60 -31.97 -9.36
CA ARG A 14 9.90 -30.72 -9.65
C ARG A 14 8.38 -30.87 -9.53
N TYR A 15 7.71 -29.80 -9.12
CA TYR A 15 6.25 -29.74 -9.11
C TYR A 15 5.65 -29.61 -10.52
N ASP A 16 4.65 -30.43 -10.82
CA ASP A 16 3.89 -30.41 -12.07
C ASP A 16 2.41 -30.82 -11.85
N GLU A 17 1.65 -31.04 -12.92
CA GLU A 17 0.23 -31.40 -12.88
C GLU A 17 -0.05 -32.75 -12.22
N THR A 18 0.92 -33.65 -12.26
CA THR A 18 0.87 -34.97 -11.62
C THR A 18 1.41 -34.93 -10.19
N ARG A 19 2.36 -34.03 -9.92
CA ARG A 19 3.04 -33.83 -8.64
C ARG A 19 2.67 -32.48 -8.02
N ASN A 20 1.37 -32.28 -7.79
CA ASN A 20 0.88 -31.02 -7.22
C ASN A 20 1.47 -30.77 -5.81
N PRO A 21 1.97 -29.55 -5.51
CA PRO A 21 2.48 -29.18 -4.18
C PRO A 21 1.31 -29.01 -3.21
N ARG A 22 1.21 -29.86 -2.19
CA ARG A 22 0.15 -29.83 -1.18
C ARG A 22 0.64 -29.12 0.08
N ASN A 23 -0.09 -28.12 0.55
CA ASN A 23 0.24 -27.39 1.77
C ASN A 23 -0.17 -28.21 3.01
N LEU A 24 0.77 -28.47 3.91
CA LEU A 24 0.56 -29.28 5.12
C LEU A 24 -0.08 -28.49 6.29
N GLY A 25 -0.53 -27.25 6.06
CA GLY A 25 -1.12 -26.36 7.08
C GLY A 25 -0.10 -25.65 7.98
N CYS A 26 1.18 -26.03 7.89
CA CYS A 26 2.29 -25.37 8.56
C CYS A 26 3.03 -24.35 7.67
N GLY A 27 2.61 -24.18 6.41
CA GLY A 27 3.26 -23.33 5.41
C GLY A 27 4.17 -24.09 4.44
N HIS A 28 4.64 -25.29 4.80
CA HIS A 28 5.47 -26.13 3.92
C HIS A 28 4.62 -26.91 2.92
N SER A 29 5.17 -27.11 1.71
CA SER A 29 4.51 -27.81 0.62
C SER A 29 5.28 -29.09 0.26
N VAL A 30 4.56 -30.18 0.04
CA VAL A 30 5.12 -31.49 -0.37
C VAL A 30 4.28 -32.04 -1.52
N CYS A 31 4.87 -32.74 -2.48
CA CYS A 31 4.12 -33.22 -3.64
C CYS A 31 3.07 -34.28 -3.25
N THR A 32 1.99 -34.36 -4.02
CA THR A 32 0.84 -35.23 -3.74
C THR A 32 1.23 -36.70 -3.47
N PRO A 33 2.12 -37.35 -4.27
CA PRO A 33 2.57 -38.72 -3.98
C PRO A 33 3.31 -38.85 -2.64
N CYS A 34 4.24 -37.93 -2.34
CA CYS A 34 5.01 -37.98 -1.10
C CYS A 34 4.16 -37.68 0.14
N VAL A 35 3.17 -36.80 0.03
CA VAL A 35 2.22 -36.55 1.14
C VAL A 35 1.41 -37.79 1.45
N GLN A 36 0.99 -38.55 0.44
CA GLN A 36 0.24 -39.79 0.66
C GLN A 36 1.07 -40.80 1.46
N GLU A 37 2.37 -40.89 1.18
CA GLU A 37 3.29 -41.75 1.92
C GLU A 37 3.50 -41.27 3.37
N ILE A 38 3.57 -39.96 3.61
CA ILE A 38 3.71 -39.39 4.96
C ILE A 38 2.46 -39.63 5.81
N ILE A 39 1.27 -39.55 5.20
CA ILE A 39 -0.01 -39.84 5.87
C ILE A 39 -0.03 -41.29 6.41
N ASN A 40 0.55 -42.22 5.65
CA ASN A 40 0.60 -43.64 6.02
C ASN A 40 1.62 -43.95 7.12
N ARG A 41 2.57 -43.04 7.40
CA ARG A 41 3.66 -43.27 8.36
C ARG A 41 3.50 -42.52 9.67
N ASN A 42 3.68 -41.19 9.66
CA ASN A 42 3.85 -40.41 10.88
C ASN A 42 3.07 -39.08 10.92
N ARG A 43 2.37 -38.69 9.84
CA ARG A 43 1.54 -37.47 9.74
C ARG A 43 2.23 -36.20 10.27
N LYS A 44 3.54 -36.09 10.09
CA LYS A 44 4.34 -34.92 10.49
C LYS A 44 5.02 -34.30 9.27
N CYS A 45 5.07 -32.98 9.23
CA CYS A 45 5.78 -32.25 8.19
C CYS A 45 7.27 -32.65 8.18
N PRO A 46 7.87 -33.01 7.03
CA PRO A 46 9.29 -33.38 6.94
C PRO A 46 10.25 -32.26 7.35
N GLU A 47 9.85 -31.00 7.14
CA GLU A 47 10.70 -29.83 7.38
C GLU A 47 10.59 -29.34 8.82
N CYS A 48 9.39 -28.95 9.27
CA CYS A 48 9.19 -28.37 10.60
C CYS A 48 8.70 -29.36 11.67
N ARG A 49 8.46 -30.63 11.32
CA ARG A 49 7.97 -31.70 12.21
C ARG A 49 6.59 -31.45 12.85
N ARG A 50 5.90 -30.36 12.51
CA ARG A 50 4.54 -30.07 12.98
C ARG A 50 3.57 -31.16 12.48
N PRO A 51 2.70 -31.73 13.35
CA PRO A 51 1.71 -32.69 12.93
C PRO A 51 0.65 -32.02 12.04
N PHE A 52 0.13 -32.76 11.06
CA PHE A 52 -0.98 -32.33 10.23
C PHE A 52 -2.05 -33.42 10.17
N TYR A 53 -3.31 -33.02 10.00
CA TYR A 53 -4.45 -33.92 10.05
C TYR A 53 -5.13 -33.93 8.68
N ALA A 54 -4.87 -34.97 7.90
CA ALA A 54 -5.47 -35.20 6.59
C ALA A 54 -5.74 -36.70 6.40
N ALA A 55 -6.91 -37.03 5.85
CA ALA A 55 -7.30 -38.42 5.58
C ALA A 55 -6.61 -38.96 4.32
N THR A 56 -6.47 -38.13 3.28
CA THR A 56 -5.81 -38.44 2.01
C THR A 56 -5.02 -37.24 1.49
N ALA A 57 -4.04 -37.45 0.62
CA ALA A 57 -3.22 -36.36 0.08
C ALA A 57 -4.07 -35.33 -0.70
N SER A 58 -5.14 -35.76 -1.36
CA SER A 58 -6.06 -34.89 -2.11
C SER A 58 -6.89 -33.97 -1.21
N SER A 59 -7.04 -34.29 0.08
CA SER A 59 -7.76 -33.45 1.04
C SER A 59 -6.98 -32.20 1.46
N LEU A 60 -5.67 -32.16 1.18
CA LEU A 60 -4.84 -31.00 1.45
C LEU A 60 -4.87 -30.02 0.26
N PRO A 61 -4.92 -28.70 0.52
CA PRO A 61 -5.00 -27.70 -0.54
C PRO A 61 -3.71 -27.67 -1.38
N VAL A 62 -3.87 -27.45 -2.69
CA VAL A 62 -2.75 -27.25 -3.61
C VAL A 62 -2.21 -25.83 -3.48
N ASN A 63 -0.89 -25.69 -3.41
CA ASN A 63 -0.21 -24.40 -3.49
C ASN A 63 -0.07 -23.97 -4.97
N TYR A 64 -1.15 -23.40 -5.52
CA TYR A 64 -1.20 -22.94 -6.91
C TYR A 64 -0.15 -21.89 -7.28
N PRO A 65 0.22 -20.93 -6.42
CA PRO A 65 1.33 -20.01 -6.69
C PRO A 65 2.65 -20.75 -6.97
N LEU A 66 3.01 -21.73 -6.13
CA LEU A 66 4.23 -22.52 -6.31
C LEU A 66 4.20 -23.38 -7.57
N LEU A 67 3.04 -23.99 -7.88
CA LEU A 67 2.84 -24.75 -9.12
C LEU A 67 2.99 -23.86 -10.37
N ARG A 68 2.48 -22.62 -10.32
CA ARG A 68 2.59 -21.66 -11.43
C ARG A 68 4.04 -21.23 -11.66
N LEU A 69 4.78 -20.95 -10.59
CA LEU A 69 6.22 -20.64 -10.67
C LEU A 69 7.03 -21.80 -11.27
N SER A 70 6.73 -23.04 -10.85
CA SER A 70 7.36 -24.22 -11.44
C SER A 70 7.10 -24.32 -12.94
N ARG A 71 5.88 -24.06 -13.41
CA ARG A 71 5.55 -24.07 -14.86
C ARG A 71 6.30 -22.98 -15.63
N THR A 72 6.32 -21.75 -15.12
CA THR A 72 6.98 -20.62 -15.80
C THR A 72 8.46 -20.87 -16.01
N LEU A 73 9.16 -21.41 -15.00
CA LEU A 73 10.58 -21.74 -15.16
C LEU A 73 10.81 -22.92 -16.10
N ALA A 74 9.85 -23.84 -16.26
CA ALA A 74 10.00 -24.96 -17.18
C ALA A 74 9.96 -24.45 -18.62
N ALA A 75 9.03 -23.52 -18.89
CA ALA A 75 8.93 -22.86 -20.19
C ALA A 75 10.18 -22.03 -20.54
N ILE A 76 10.78 -21.34 -19.55
CA ILE A 76 12.02 -20.56 -19.75
C ILE A 76 13.20 -21.48 -20.09
N ASN A 77 13.35 -22.63 -19.42
CA ASN A 77 14.44 -23.56 -19.70
C ASN A 77 14.27 -24.24 -21.07
N LEU A 78 13.05 -24.62 -21.46
CA LEU A 78 12.75 -25.14 -22.79
C LEU A 78 13.12 -24.15 -23.91
N GLN A 79 12.88 -22.85 -23.70
CA GLN A 79 13.30 -21.81 -24.65
C GLN A 79 14.82 -21.62 -24.68
N ARG A 80 15.52 -21.89 -23.58
CA ARG A 80 16.99 -21.80 -23.49
C ARG A 80 17.70 -22.99 -24.13
N GLU A 81 17.17 -24.20 -23.98
CA GLU A 81 17.72 -25.42 -24.60
C GLU A 81 17.49 -25.46 -26.12
N GLN A 82 16.38 -24.91 -26.60
CA GLN A 82 16.09 -24.77 -28.03
C GLN A 82 16.97 -23.75 -28.76
N ALA A 83 17.74 -22.93 -28.04
CA ALA A 83 18.70 -21.99 -28.62
C ALA A 83 20.12 -22.57 -28.81
N VAL A 84 20.40 -23.80 -28.32
CA VAL A 84 21.76 -24.38 -28.29
C VAL A 84 21.90 -25.73 -29.01
N ALA A 85 20.80 -26.37 -29.43
CA ALA A 85 20.86 -27.66 -30.14
C ALA A 85 20.51 -27.51 -31.63
N SER A 86 21.53 -27.56 -32.50
CA SER A 86 21.35 -27.81 -33.94
C SER A 86 20.90 -29.25 -34.18
N PRO A 87 19.96 -29.54 -35.09
CA PRO A 87 19.57 -30.92 -35.38
C PRO A 87 20.26 -31.44 -36.66
N THR A 88 21.01 -32.52 -36.50
CA THR A 88 21.36 -33.45 -37.59
C THR A 88 20.26 -34.51 -37.70
N THR A 89 19.62 -34.56 -38.88
CA THR A 89 19.04 -35.73 -39.58
C THR A 89 18.22 -36.79 -38.80
N SER A 90 16.90 -36.84 -39.06
CA SER A 90 16.19 -37.91 -39.79
C SER A 90 14.72 -38.07 -39.30
N GLY A 91 13.74 -37.92 -40.21
CA GLY A 91 12.39 -38.47 -40.03
C GLY A 91 11.25 -37.46 -39.78
N THR A 92 10.80 -36.82 -40.87
CA THR A 92 9.41 -36.47 -41.18
C THR A 92 8.54 -35.78 -40.10
N CYS A 93 8.38 -34.45 -40.22
CA CYS A 93 7.06 -33.80 -40.27
C CYS A 93 7.20 -32.32 -40.65
N ILE A 94 6.22 -31.85 -41.42
CA ILE A 94 6.15 -30.56 -42.10
C ILE A 94 6.19 -29.42 -41.08
N LEU A 95 7.34 -28.75 -40.98
CA LEU A 95 7.51 -27.46 -40.33
C LEU A 95 8.18 -26.53 -41.35
N GLY A 96 7.38 -25.58 -41.86
CA GLY A 96 7.76 -24.42 -42.69
C GLY A 96 9.03 -24.56 -43.52
N GLN A 97 8.92 -25.12 -44.73
CA GLN A 97 10.02 -25.08 -45.69
C GLN A 97 10.38 -23.61 -46.01
N SER A 98 11.61 -23.21 -45.64
CA SER A 98 12.17 -21.87 -45.89
C SER A 98 12.55 -21.66 -47.36
N ASP A 99 12.87 -22.73 -48.09
CA ASP A 99 13.22 -22.70 -49.50
C ASP A 99 12.46 -23.76 -50.31
N ALA A 100 12.46 -23.57 -51.64
CA ALA A 100 11.71 -24.41 -52.55
C ALA A 100 12.38 -25.77 -52.83
N GLY A 101 13.69 -25.92 -52.59
CA GLY A 101 14.42 -27.19 -52.69
C GLY A 101 14.05 -28.13 -53.86
N GLU A 102 14.30 -29.42 -53.64
CA GLU A 102 13.84 -30.52 -54.49
C GLU A 102 12.79 -31.35 -53.73
N CYS A 103 11.80 -31.86 -54.45
CA CYS A 103 10.77 -32.70 -53.86
C CYS A 103 11.35 -34.02 -53.36
N ALA A 104 11.18 -34.33 -52.08
CA ALA A 104 11.66 -35.59 -51.51
C ALA A 104 11.03 -36.84 -52.17
N ALA A 105 9.83 -36.71 -52.74
CA ALA A 105 9.11 -37.83 -53.39
C ALA A 105 9.43 -37.95 -54.88
N HIS A 106 9.55 -36.83 -55.59
CA HIS A 106 9.66 -36.81 -57.06
C HIS A 106 11.07 -36.41 -57.54
N LEU A 107 11.95 -35.97 -56.64
CA LEU A 107 13.26 -35.35 -56.93
C LEU A 107 13.20 -34.15 -57.91
N SER A 108 11.98 -33.69 -58.22
CA SER A 108 11.71 -32.53 -59.07
C SER A 108 11.76 -31.23 -58.27
N ARG A 109 12.27 -30.15 -58.87
CA ARG A 109 12.29 -28.81 -58.24
C ARG A 109 10.88 -28.37 -57.88
N MET A 110 10.69 -27.88 -56.65
CA MET A 110 9.41 -27.30 -56.28
C MET A 110 9.30 -25.91 -56.88
N VAL A 111 8.27 -25.68 -57.70
CA VAL A 111 8.07 -24.42 -58.43
C VAL A 111 6.75 -23.75 -58.09
N LEU A 112 6.04 -24.28 -57.11
CA LEU A 112 4.73 -23.80 -56.68
C LEU A 112 4.71 -23.72 -55.15
N ARG A 113 3.95 -22.78 -54.58
CA ARG A 113 3.79 -22.64 -53.12
C ARG A 113 2.31 -22.57 -52.78
N CYS A 114 1.88 -23.36 -51.81
CA CYS A 114 0.58 -23.19 -51.19
C CYS A 114 0.67 -22.08 -50.14
N ILE A 115 -0.02 -20.95 -50.36
CA ILE A 115 -0.02 -19.81 -49.44
C ILE A 115 -0.82 -20.13 -48.17
N THR A 116 -1.92 -20.87 -48.31
CA THR A 116 -2.77 -21.32 -47.19
C THR A 116 -2.01 -22.21 -46.22
N CYS A 117 -1.26 -23.19 -46.75
CA CYS A 117 -0.54 -24.18 -45.94
C CYS A 117 0.93 -23.82 -45.70
N LYS A 118 1.44 -22.75 -46.32
CA LYS A 118 2.82 -22.25 -46.23
C LYS A 118 3.90 -23.30 -46.59
N VAL A 119 3.63 -24.12 -47.60
CA VAL A 119 4.52 -25.21 -48.08
C VAL A 119 4.85 -25.08 -49.57
N TRP A 120 6.05 -25.50 -49.97
CA TRP A 120 6.44 -25.60 -51.38
C TRP A 120 6.02 -26.95 -51.96
N VAL A 121 5.69 -26.97 -53.25
CA VAL A 121 5.11 -28.11 -53.97
C VAL A 121 5.71 -28.20 -55.37
N CYS A 122 6.10 -29.39 -55.83
CA CYS A 122 6.48 -29.61 -57.23
C CYS A 122 5.22 -29.82 -58.10
N GLN A 123 5.35 -29.66 -59.42
CA GLN A 123 4.23 -29.83 -60.34
C GLN A 123 3.57 -31.22 -60.27
N GLU A 124 4.35 -32.26 -60.00
CA GLU A 124 3.88 -33.65 -59.91
C GLU A 124 3.06 -33.91 -58.64
N CYS A 125 3.37 -33.22 -57.54
CA CYS A 125 2.61 -33.33 -56.28
C CYS A 125 1.19 -32.75 -56.38
N LEU A 126 0.85 -31.93 -57.37
CA LEU A 126 -0.51 -31.39 -57.54
C LEU A 126 -1.54 -32.43 -57.99
N VAL A 127 -1.09 -33.59 -58.49
CA VAL A 127 -1.98 -34.66 -58.97
C VAL A 127 -2.56 -35.48 -57.80
N MET A 128 -1.97 -35.35 -56.60
CA MET A 128 -2.48 -35.95 -55.37
C MET A 128 -3.30 -34.91 -54.61
N ASP A 129 -4.62 -35.03 -54.62
CA ASP A 129 -5.55 -34.11 -53.92
C ASP A 129 -5.07 -33.79 -52.51
N HIS A 130 -4.77 -32.53 -52.24
CA HIS A 130 -4.45 -32.06 -50.90
C HIS A 130 -5.73 -32.03 -50.05
N VAL A 131 -5.93 -33.06 -49.23
CA VAL A 131 -7.00 -33.13 -48.23
C VAL A 131 -6.46 -32.67 -46.88
N VAL A 132 -6.28 -31.36 -46.67
CA VAL A 132 -6.09 -30.80 -45.30
C VAL A 132 -7.05 -29.62 -45.08
N PRO A 133 -7.71 -29.53 -43.90
CA PRO A 133 -8.89 -28.68 -43.66
C PRO A 133 -8.60 -27.17 -43.52
N PRO A 134 -9.64 -26.31 -43.63
CA PRO A 134 -11.05 -26.63 -43.87
C PRO A 134 -11.49 -26.15 -45.27
N ASP A 135 -11.99 -27.08 -46.10
CA ASP A 135 -12.76 -26.83 -47.35
C ASP A 135 -12.03 -27.03 -48.69
N GLY A 136 -10.79 -27.54 -48.71
CA GLY A 136 -10.14 -27.99 -49.96
C GLY A 136 -9.76 -26.87 -50.95
N THR A 137 -9.94 -25.61 -50.60
CA THR A 137 -9.55 -24.46 -51.42
C THR A 137 -8.14 -23.99 -51.03
N CYS A 138 -7.12 -24.79 -51.34
CA CYS A 138 -5.73 -24.36 -51.16
C CYS A 138 -5.30 -23.43 -52.29
N HIS A 139 -4.83 -22.23 -51.93
CA HIS A 139 -4.35 -21.26 -52.91
C HIS A 139 -2.89 -21.53 -53.24
N ILE A 140 -2.64 -22.07 -54.44
CA ILE A 140 -1.31 -22.43 -54.94
C ILE A 140 -0.88 -21.41 -55.98
N LEU A 141 0.28 -20.78 -55.75
CA LEU A 141 0.87 -19.79 -56.64
C LEU A 141 2.21 -20.29 -57.20
N PRO A 142 2.57 -19.92 -58.44
CA PRO A 142 3.93 -20.13 -58.95
C PRO A 142 4.98 -19.35 -58.16
N VAL A 143 6.26 -19.77 -58.24
CA VAL A 143 7.36 -19.20 -57.42
C VAL A 143 7.43 -17.68 -57.48
N ASP A 144 7.35 -17.09 -58.66
CA ASP A 144 7.46 -15.65 -58.87
C ASP A 144 6.36 -14.87 -58.12
N GLN A 145 5.11 -15.31 -58.24
CA GLN A 145 3.96 -14.72 -57.55
C GLN A 145 3.98 -15.01 -56.05
N ALA A 146 4.37 -16.22 -55.66
CA ALA A 146 4.50 -16.61 -54.26
C ALA A 146 5.60 -15.83 -53.52
N LEU A 147 6.73 -15.55 -54.19
CA LEU A 147 7.79 -14.72 -53.65
C LEU A 147 7.32 -13.30 -53.40
N GLU A 148 6.55 -12.71 -54.32
CA GLU A 148 6.04 -11.35 -54.16
C GLU A 148 5.03 -11.25 -53.01
N GLU A 149 4.13 -12.23 -52.89
CA GLU A 149 3.20 -12.32 -51.76
C GLU A 149 3.94 -12.51 -50.43
N MET A 150 4.98 -13.36 -50.39
CA MET A 150 5.81 -13.55 -49.19
C MET A 150 6.55 -12.28 -48.78
N LYS A 151 7.11 -11.52 -49.74
CA LYS A 151 7.75 -10.23 -49.48
C LYS A 151 6.75 -9.25 -48.88
N LYS A 152 5.55 -9.17 -49.46
CA LYS A 152 4.48 -8.31 -48.97
C LYS A 152 4.08 -8.66 -47.54
N THR A 153 3.82 -9.94 -47.25
CA THR A 153 3.49 -10.39 -45.89
C THR A 153 4.63 -10.11 -44.90
N HIS A 154 5.89 -10.33 -45.30
CA HIS A 154 7.02 -10.01 -44.43
C HIS A 154 7.14 -8.51 -44.18
N MET A 155 6.92 -7.68 -45.20
CA MET A 155 6.99 -6.23 -45.09
C MET A 155 5.87 -5.69 -44.18
N GLU A 156 4.66 -6.24 -44.28
CA GLU A 156 3.55 -5.92 -43.38
C GLU A 156 3.86 -6.33 -41.93
N ASN A 157 4.43 -7.53 -41.71
CA ASN A 157 4.84 -7.98 -40.38
C ASN A 157 5.94 -7.09 -39.78
N ILE A 158 6.95 -6.71 -40.59
CA ILE A 158 8.03 -5.81 -40.17
C ILE A 158 7.47 -4.42 -39.86
N SER A 159 6.57 -3.90 -40.69
CA SER A 159 5.94 -2.59 -40.47
C SER A 159 5.11 -2.60 -39.18
N THR A 160 4.33 -3.66 -38.94
CA THR A 160 3.54 -3.83 -37.71
C THR A 160 4.46 -3.91 -36.49
N MET A 161 5.53 -4.72 -36.55
CA MET A 161 6.50 -4.83 -35.46
C MET A 161 7.20 -3.50 -35.19
N PHE A 162 7.56 -2.76 -36.24
CA PHE A 162 8.16 -1.43 -36.12
C PHE A 162 7.24 -0.46 -35.37
N LEU A 163 5.94 -0.45 -35.69
CA LEU A 163 4.96 0.37 -34.97
C LEU A 163 4.87 -0.04 -33.49
N THR A 164 4.80 -1.33 -33.19
CA THR A 164 4.76 -1.80 -31.78
C THR A 164 6.03 -1.44 -31.00
N LEU A 165 7.20 -1.50 -31.64
CA LEU A 165 8.46 -1.08 -31.01
C LEU A 165 8.51 0.44 -30.79
N GLN A 166 7.92 1.22 -31.70
CA GLN A 166 7.83 2.66 -31.58
C GLN A 166 6.89 3.08 -30.44
N GLU A 167 5.76 2.39 -30.28
CA GLU A 167 4.87 2.56 -29.12
C GLU A 167 5.57 2.22 -27.80
N LEU A 168 6.26 1.07 -27.74
CA LEU A 168 7.03 0.68 -26.55
C LEU A 168 8.13 1.70 -26.22
N LYS A 169 8.82 2.24 -27.24
CA LYS A 169 9.83 3.28 -27.05
C LYS A 169 9.22 4.54 -26.42
N ASN A 170 8.05 4.97 -26.88
CA ASN A 170 7.37 6.15 -26.35
C ASN A 170 6.90 5.91 -24.91
N GLU A 171 6.40 4.71 -24.61
CA GLU A 171 5.99 4.31 -23.26
C GLU A 171 7.17 4.37 -22.28
N VAL A 172 8.32 3.81 -22.66
CA VAL A 172 9.55 3.87 -21.83
C VAL A 172 10.03 5.31 -21.65
N ALA A 173 9.93 6.16 -22.68
CA ALA A 173 10.29 7.58 -22.56
C ALA A 173 9.36 8.35 -21.60
N ASN A 174 8.05 8.03 -21.60
CA ASN A 174 7.09 8.58 -20.65
C ASN A 174 7.41 8.14 -19.22
N GLN A 175 7.78 6.87 -19.01
CA GLN A 175 8.19 6.36 -17.69
C GLN A 175 9.43 7.09 -17.16
N ILE A 176 10.44 7.36 -18.01
CA ILE A 176 11.61 8.16 -17.63
C ILE A 176 11.19 9.55 -17.17
N SER A 177 10.32 10.22 -17.94
CA SER A 177 9.82 11.57 -17.59
C SER A 177 9.05 11.60 -16.26
N GLN A 178 8.29 10.55 -15.96
CA GLN A 178 7.60 10.39 -14.67
C GLN A 178 8.59 10.22 -13.52
N LEU A 179 9.63 9.39 -13.70
CA LEU A 179 10.67 9.19 -12.69
C LEU A 179 11.46 10.48 -12.40
N GLU A 180 11.77 11.26 -13.44
CA GLU A 180 12.44 12.56 -13.29
C GLU A 180 11.59 13.58 -12.52
N ASN A 181 10.29 13.65 -12.80
CA ASN A 181 9.37 14.51 -12.04
C ASN A 181 9.27 14.08 -10.57
N ASN A 182 9.14 12.78 -10.30
CA ASN A 182 9.12 12.24 -8.93
C ASN A 182 10.41 12.58 -8.18
N LYS A 183 11.57 12.41 -8.82
CA LYS A 183 12.86 12.79 -8.24
C LYS A 183 12.90 14.27 -7.87
N ARG A 184 12.44 15.17 -8.77
CA ARG A 184 12.40 16.61 -8.49
C ARG A 184 11.55 16.93 -7.25
N VAL A 185 10.36 16.32 -7.13
CA VAL A 185 9.49 16.51 -5.96
C VAL A 185 10.18 16.04 -4.67
N HIS A 186 10.89 14.92 -4.71
CA HIS A 186 11.65 14.44 -3.56
C HIS A 186 12.82 15.35 -3.21
N ASP A 187 13.56 15.86 -4.20
CA ASP A 187 14.67 16.80 -3.99
C ASP A 187 14.17 18.11 -3.34
N ASP A 188 13.04 18.65 -3.81
CA ASP A 188 12.40 19.84 -3.23
C ASP A 188 11.94 19.59 -1.79
N THR A 189 11.37 18.41 -1.52
CA THR A 189 10.95 18.00 -0.17
C THR A 189 12.16 17.95 0.77
N VAL A 190 13.25 17.31 0.36
CA VAL A 190 14.49 17.23 1.13
C VAL A 190 15.07 18.63 1.39
N ALA A 191 15.04 19.51 0.39
CA ALA A 191 15.49 20.89 0.53
C ALA A 191 14.64 21.66 1.57
N SER A 192 13.33 21.44 1.60
CA SER A 192 12.42 22.08 2.56
C SER A 192 12.58 21.56 3.99
N LEU A 193 12.89 20.27 4.18
CA LEU A 193 13.07 19.65 5.50
C LEU A 193 14.45 19.92 6.11
N ARG A 194 15.47 20.12 5.27
CA ARG A 194 16.85 20.41 5.71
C ARG A 194 16.96 21.52 6.77
N PRO A 195 16.36 22.72 6.59
CA PRO A 195 16.46 23.78 7.60
C PRO A 195 15.76 23.42 8.91
N ILE A 196 14.66 22.65 8.87
CA ILE A 196 13.93 22.21 10.07
C ILE A 196 14.80 21.24 10.87
N VAL A 197 15.36 20.23 10.19
CA VAL A 197 16.24 19.25 10.82
C VAL A 197 17.50 19.92 11.38
N GLN A 198 18.07 20.88 10.65
CA GLN A 198 19.22 21.65 11.13
C GLN A 198 18.87 22.47 12.38
N GLY A 199 17.71 23.13 12.40
CA GLY A 199 17.27 23.89 13.58
C GLY A 199 17.10 23.01 14.82
N GLU A 200 16.51 21.81 14.69
CA GLU A 200 16.40 20.85 15.79
C GLU A 200 17.78 20.34 16.26
N LEU A 201 18.70 20.11 15.32
CA LEU A 201 20.07 19.71 15.64
C LEU A 201 20.80 20.80 16.44
N ASP A 202 20.64 22.06 16.06
CA ASP A 202 21.23 23.21 16.77
C ASP A 202 20.68 23.31 18.21
N VAL A 203 19.39 23.03 18.41
CA VAL A 203 18.77 22.96 19.75
C VAL A 203 19.38 21.83 20.60
N VAL A 204 19.57 20.65 20.00
CA VAL A 204 20.19 19.51 20.71
C VAL A 204 21.62 19.86 21.13
N GLN A 205 22.40 20.50 20.24
CA GLN A 205 23.77 20.93 20.56
C GLN A 205 23.82 21.97 21.70
N ASP A 206 22.90 22.93 21.72
CA ASP A 206 22.77 23.89 22.83
C ASP A 206 22.44 23.19 24.16
N LEU A 207 21.56 22.18 24.13
CA LEU A 207 21.24 21.38 25.33
C LEU A 207 22.43 20.56 25.82
N GLU A 208 23.21 19.96 24.92
CA GLU A 208 24.43 19.23 25.28
C GLU A 208 25.48 20.16 25.91
N ALA A 209 25.65 21.37 25.36
CA ALA A 209 26.53 22.38 25.93
C ALA A 209 26.10 22.79 27.35
N LYS A 210 24.80 23.05 27.55
CA LYS A 210 24.23 23.37 28.87
C LYS A 210 24.34 22.22 29.86
N LYS A 211 24.18 20.97 29.41
CA LYS A 211 24.39 19.77 30.24
C LYS A 211 25.84 19.70 30.71
N LYS A 212 26.80 19.93 29.81
CA LYS A 212 28.22 19.95 30.17
C LYS A 212 28.53 21.03 31.20
N GLU A 213 28.02 22.24 31.02
CA GLU A 213 28.17 23.33 32.00
C GLU A 213 27.61 22.94 33.38
N ALA A 214 26.43 22.30 33.42
CA ALA A 214 25.85 21.80 34.66
C ALA A 214 26.70 20.70 35.33
N MET A 215 27.28 19.79 34.53
CA MET A 215 28.19 18.76 35.04
C MET A 215 29.49 19.35 35.62
N ASP A 216 30.09 20.33 34.94
CA ASP A 216 31.27 21.03 35.44
C ASP A 216 30.96 21.75 36.77
N LYS A 217 29.74 22.27 36.94
CA LYS A 217 29.29 22.86 38.21
C LYS A 217 29.06 21.86 39.32
N ILE A 218 28.57 20.67 39.03
CA ILE A 218 28.48 19.60 40.03
C ILE A 218 29.88 19.30 40.59
N SER A 219 30.87 19.16 39.71
CA SER A 219 32.27 18.96 40.12
C SER A 219 32.79 20.08 41.02
N GLU A 220 32.47 21.34 40.71
CA GLU A 220 32.87 22.46 41.56
C GLU A 220 32.20 22.44 42.95
N VAL A 221 30.93 22.05 43.02
CA VAL A 221 30.20 21.87 44.29
C VAL A 221 30.80 20.71 45.10
N ASP A 222 31.16 19.61 44.45
CA ASP A 222 31.83 18.48 45.10
C ASP A 222 33.16 18.92 45.75
N CYS A 223 33.96 19.75 45.07
CA CYS A 223 35.17 20.34 45.65
C CYS A 223 34.87 21.19 46.91
N TRP A 224 33.75 21.92 46.93
CA TRP A 224 33.36 22.69 48.13
C TRP A 224 32.95 21.77 49.28
N VAL A 225 32.26 20.67 48.98
CA VAL A 225 31.88 19.65 49.96
C VAL A 225 33.12 18.97 50.54
N GLU A 226 34.11 18.63 49.72
CA GLU A 226 35.38 18.05 50.16
C GLU A 226 36.13 19.01 51.10
N SER A 227 36.23 20.30 50.75
CA SER A 227 36.87 21.30 51.62
C SER A 227 36.18 21.41 53.00
N LEU A 228 34.85 21.32 53.04
CA LEU A 228 34.11 21.29 54.31
C LEU A 228 34.38 20.01 55.11
N ARG A 229 34.48 18.85 54.46
CA ARG A 229 34.83 17.58 55.11
C ARG A 229 36.25 17.59 55.67
N GLU A 230 37.21 18.17 54.95
CA GLU A 230 38.59 18.32 55.42
C GLU A 230 38.68 19.23 56.66
N THR A 231 37.94 20.35 56.67
CA THR A 231 37.89 21.24 57.83
C THR A 231 37.17 20.61 59.02
N GLU A 232 36.13 19.81 58.80
CA GLU A 232 35.49 18.98 59.82
C GLU A 232 36.48 17.95 60.40
N GLY A 233 37.24 17.25 59.54
CA GLY A 233 38.28 16.32 59.95
C GLY A 233 39.34 16.97 60.85
N CYS A 234 39.84 18.15 60.46
CA CYS A 234 40.78 18.93 61.28
C CYS A 234 40.24 19.29 62.68
N ILE A 235 38.92 19.47 62.83
CA ILE A 235 38.29 19.73 64.13
C ILE A 235 38.21 18.45 64.96
N VAL A 236 37.83 17.33 64.34
CA VAL A 236 37.71 16.02 65.01
C VAL A 236 39.07 15.51 65.48
N ASP A 237 40.12 15.72 64.67
CA ASP A 237 41.48 15.23 64.94
C ASP A 237 42.27 16.13 65.92
N ALA A 238 41.72 17.28 66.34
CA ALA A 238 42.42 18.22 67.21
C ALA A 238 42.65 17.63 68.62
N ALA A 239 43.92 17.42 68.98
CA ALA A 239 44.32 16.83 70.26
C ALA A 239 44.55 17.89 71.36
N THR A 240 44.72 19.16 70.98
CA THR A 240 44.98 20.27 71.90
C THR A 240 44.00 21.43 71.73
N VAL A 241 43.81 22.22 72.81
CA VAL A 241 42.97 23.43 72.78
C VAL A 241 43.45 24.43 71.72
N ARG A 242 44.77 24.50 71.47
CA ARG A 242 45.36 25.37 70.46
C ARG A 242 45.09 24.89 69.04
N GLU A 243 45.20 23.58 68.78
CA GLU A 243 44.82 22.99 67.49
C GLU A 243 43.32 23.17 67.21
N LEU A 244 42.48 22.97 68.22
CA LEU A 244 41.04 23.18 68.11
C LEU A 244 40.69 24.65 67.82
N ALA A 245 41.37 25.60 68.46
CA ALA A 245 41.17 27.03 68.21
C ALA A 245 41.56 27.43 66.77
N ASN A 246 42.67 26.89 66.26
CA ASN A 246 43.12 27.12 64.88
C ASN A 246 42.19 26.46 63.85
N ALA A 247 41.78 25.20 64.08
CA ALA A 247 40.85 24.48 63.23
C ALA A 247 39.47 25.17 63.18
N LYS A 248 39.00 25.68 64.32
CA LYS A 248 37.75 26.45 64.41
C LYS A 248 37.82 27.77 63.63
N LEU A 249 38.96 28.46 63.65
CA LEU A 249 39.16 29.68 62.86
C LEU A 249 39.15 29.39 61.37
N ALA A 250 39.89 28.35 60.93
CA ALA A 250 39.93 27.91 59.54
C ALA A 250 38.57 27.44 59.03
N ALA A 251 37.81 26.70 59.85
CA ALA A 251 36.45 26.27 59.52
C ALA A 251 35.49 27.47 59.37
N ARG A 252 35.62 28.50 60.22
CA ARG A 252 34.81 29.72 60.09
C ARG A 252 35.08 30.44 58.76
N ASP A 253 36.34 30.56 58.37
CA ASP A 253 36.72 31.23 57.13
C ASP A 253 36.33 30.40 55.89
N CYS A 254 36.43 29.06 55.97
CA CYS A 254 35.94 28.14 54.94
C CYS A 254 34.41 28.24 54.77
N LEU A 255 33.65 28.20 55.87
CA LEU A 255 32.19 28.34 55.86
C LEU A 255 31.76 29.66 55.22
N ALA A 256 32.37 30.79 55.60
CA ALA A 256 32.04 32.09 55.03
C ALA A 256 32.28 32.14 53.50
N ASN A 257 33.35 31.50 53.01
CA ASN A 257 33.66 31.42 51.58
C ASN A 257 32.65 30.53 50.84
N VAL A 258 32.32 29.35 51.38
CA VAL A 258 31.34 28.45 50.77
C VAL A 258 29.94 29.07 50.77
N GLU A 259 29.52 29.74 51.85
CA GLU A 259 28.24 30.45 51.93
C GLU A 259 28.12 31.54 50.84
N ALA A 260 29.17 32.32 50.62
CA ALA A 260 29.20 33.33 49.57
C ALA A 260 29.05 32.71 48.17
N ARG A 261 29.75 31.60 47.90
CA ARG A 261 29.67 30.88 46.61
C ARG A 261 28.30 30.23 46.39
N VAL A 262 27.71 29.64 47.43
CA VAL A 262 26.36 29.06 47.39
C VAL A 262 25.33 30.15 47.07
N GLN A 263 25.46 31.34 47.66
CA GLN A 263 24.54 32.44 47.39
C GLN A 263 24.64 32.93 45.94
N GLN A 264 25.86 33.10 45.42
CA GLN A 264 26.10 33.47 44.02
C GLN A 264 25.53 32.42 43.06
N GLU A 265 25.71 31.13 43.35
CA GLU A 265 25.21 30.05 42.50
C GLU A 265 23.68 29.95 42.56
N ARG A 266 23.04 30.24 43.69
CA ARG A 266 21.57 30.33 43.80
C ARG A 266 20.98 31.40 42.89
N GLU A 267 21.61 32.58 42.83
CA GLU A 267 21.18 33.68 41.95
C GLU A 267 21.38 33.33 40.47
N ARG A 268 22.49 32.67 40.14
CA ARG A 268 22.77 32.15 38.80
C ARG A 268 21.77 31.07 38.40
N GLN A 269 21.48 30.09 39.27
CA GLN A 269 20.50 29.04 39.02
C GLN A 269 19.08 29.60 38.87
N ALA A 270 18.72 30.64 39.63
CA ALA A 270 17.44 31.33 39.45
C ALA A 270 17.32 31.97 38.06
N THR A 271 18.43 32.45 37.50
CA THR A 271 18.50 33.00 36.14
C THR A 271 18.49 31.89 35.08
N PHE A 272 19.28 30.84 35.28
CA PHE A 272 19.32 29.65 34.41
C PHE A 272 17.94 28.98 34.30
N ARG A 273 17.21 28.86 35.42
CA ARG A 273 15.85 28.30 35.45
C ARG A 273 14.82 29.17 34.71
N LYS A 274 15.08 30.47 34.54
CA LYS A 274 14.26 31.39 33.73
C LYS A 274 14.59 31.31 32.25
N THR A 275 15.83 31.00 31.88
CA THR A 275 16.28 30.85 30.49
C THR A 275 16.19 29.41 29.97
N MET A 276 15.95 28.43 30.85
CA MET A 276 15.77 27.04 30.47
C MET A 276 14.42 26.84 29.75
N PRO A 277 14.40 26.32 28.52
CA PRO A 277 13.16 26.01 27.83
C PRO A 277 12.39 24.92 28.59
N ARG A 278 11.11 25.19 28.91
CA ARG A 278 10.21 24.22 29.55
C ARG A 278 9.66 23.28 28.48
N PHE A 279 10.15 22.06 28.44
CA PHE A 279 9.59 21.02 27.57
C PHE A 279 8.56 20.20 28.35
N GLY A 280 7.30 20.25 27.91
CA GLY A 280 6.35 19.15 28.12
C GLY A 280 6.61 18.03 27.11
N PRO A 281 5.92 16.89 27.17
CA PRO A 281 6.01 15.83 26.18
C PRO A 281 5.44 16.31 24.84
N GLN A 282 6.19 17.12 24.11
CA GLN A 282 5.87 17.61 22.78
C GLN A 282 7.17 17.84 22.02
N ASN A 283 7.41 17.00 21.00
CA ASN A 283 8.17 17.40 19.80
C ASN A 283 7.79 16.63 18.53
N LEU A 284 6.71 15.83 18.54
CA LEU A 284 5.98 15.51 17.31
C LEU A 284 4.88 16.55 17.05
N LYS A 285 4.22 17.02 18.13
CA LYS A 285 3.15 18.02 18.06
C LYS A 285 3.64 19.39 17.61
N GLY A 286 4.84 19.81 17.99
CA GLY A 286 5.45 21.09 17.58
C GLY A 286 5.81 21.11 16.09
N VAL A 287 6.48 20.07 15.59
CA VAL A 287 6.81 19.92 14.16
C VAL A 287 5.53 19.80 13.31
N LEU A 288 4.53 19.04 13.76
CA LEU A 288 3.23 18.92 13.09
C LEU A 288 2.35 20.19 13.21
N GLN A 289 2.50 20.99 14.26
CA GLN A 289 1.81 22.29 14.41
C GLN A 289 2.51 23.42 13.62
N MET A 290 3.83 23.34 13.40
CA MET A 290 4.54 24.28 12.53
C MET A 290 4.22 24.06 11.05
N ALA A 291 3.94 22.82 10.65
CA ALA A 291 3.34 22.49 9.36
C ALA A 291 1.82 22.78 9.36
N LYS A 292 1.42 24.04 9.51
CA LYS A 292 0.00 24.47 9.66
C LYS A 292 -0.98 23.90 8.64
N THR A 293 -0.51 23.54 7.44
CA THR A 293 -1.21 22.68 6.47
C THR A 293 -0.18 22.03 5.58
N MET A 294 -0.10 20.71 5.59
CA MET A 294 0.66 19.96 4.59
C MET A 294 -0.26 19.65 3.42
N TYR A 295 0.30 19.36 2.26
CA TYR A 295 -0.47 18.94 1.10
C TYR A 295 0.17 17.71 0.49
N VAL A 296 -0.65 16.89 -0.15
CA VAL A 296 -0.16 15.83 -1.02
C VAL A 296 -0.52 16.14 -2.46
N VAL A 297 0.32 15.70 -3.39
CA VAL A 297 0.04 15.70 -4.83
C VAL A 297 -0.17 14.26 -5.29
N HIS A 298 -1.23 14.04 -6.07
CA HIS A 298 -1.51 12.79 -6.74
C HIS A 298 -1.29 12.97 -8.25
N GLU A 299 -0.18 12.43 -8.73
CA GLU A 299 0.14 12.33 -10.16
C GLU A 299 -0.27 10.92 -10.62
N GLY A 300 -1.50 10.75 -11.12
CA GLY A 300 -2.00 9.43 -11.53
C GLY A 300 -2.29 9.37 -13.02
N GLY A 301 -1.38 8.82 -13.82
CA GLY A 301 -1.58 8.57 -15.26
C GLY A 301 -2.04 9.79 -16.07
N ASP A 302 -2.78 9.56 -17.17
CA ASP A 302 -3.40 10.57 -18.06
C ASP A 302 -4.35 11.59 -17.38
N VAL A 303 -4.43 11.61 -16.05
CA VAL A 303 -5.31 12.48 -15.27
C VAL A 303 -4.54 13.68 -14.74
N GLU A 304 -5.16 14.86 -14.84
CA GLU A 304 -4.65 16.11 -14.26
C GLU A 304 -4.21 15.94 -12.79
N ARG A 305 -3.16 16.68 -12.42
CA ARG A 305 -2.66 16.74 -11.04
C ARG A 305 -3.79 17.15 -10.09
N ARG A 306 -3.91 16.40 -8.99
CA ARG A 306 -4.84 16.71 -7.90
C ARG A 306 -4.07 16.83 -6.60
N TRP A 307 -4.56 17.69 -5.72
CA TRP A 307 -3.96 17.97 -4.43
C TRP A 307 -4.95 17.69 -3.31
N ALA A 308 -4.44 17.24 -2.18
CA ALA A 308 -5.24 17.07 -0.97
C ALA A 308 -4.53 17.72 0.20
N ARG A 309 -5.30 18.40 1.05
CA ARG A 309 -4.78 18.91 2.32
C ARG A 309 -4.54 17.75 3.27
N VAL A 310 -3.49 17.87 4.08
CA VAL A 310 -3.22 17.00 5.21
C VAL A 310 -3.23 17.85 6.47
N SER A 311 -4.04 17.44 7.44
CA SER A 311 -4.13 18.08 8.74
C SER A 311 -3.93 17.07 9.87
N VAL A 312 -3.57 17.53 11.05
CA VAL A 312 -3.36 16.68 12.23
C VAL A 312 -4.31 17.13 13.32
N HIS A 313 -5.17 16.22 13.79
CA HIS A 313 -6.06 16.47 14.92
C HIS A 313 -6.03 15.25 15.85
N ASP A 314 -5.86 15.47 17.16
CA ASP A 314 -5.87 14.43 18.20
C ASP A 314 -4.95 13.21 17.92
N CYS A 315 -3.72 13.48 17.46
CA CYS A 315 -2.74 12.45 17.06
C CYS A 315 -3.19 11.57 15.88
N LEU A 316 -4.21 11.99 15.14
CA LEU A 316 -4.62 11.39 13.89
C LEU A 316 -4.26 12.32 12.74
N LEU A 317 -3.76 11.74 11.67
CA LEU A 317 -3.52 12.44 10.42
C LEU A 317 -4.76 12.31 9.53
N HIS A 318 -5.33 13.44 9.13
CA HIS A 318 -6.47 13.54 8.25
C HIS A 318 -5.99 13.91 6.85
N LEU A 319 -6.03 12.92 5.96
CA LEU A 319 -5.85 13.14 4.54
C LEU A 319 -7.20 13.51 3.94
N HIS A 320 -7.38 14.79 3.60
CA HIS A 320 -8.60 15.29 3.00
C HIS A 320 -8.75 14.79 1.55
N VAL A 321 -9.96 14.88 1.00
CA VAL A 321 -10.27 14.55 -0.39
C VAL A 321 -9.38 15.28 -1.39
N LEU A 322 -9.00 14.60 -2.46
CA LEU A 322 -8.26 15.16 -3.59
C LEU A 322 -9.12 16.11 -4.43
N HIS A 323 -8.57 17.26 -4.80
CA HIS A 323 -9.21 18.27 -5.63
C HIS A 323 -8.22 18.91 -6.64
N HIS A 324 -8.74 19.60 -7.65
CA HIS A 324 -7.94 20.23 -8.71
C HIS A 324 -7.33 21.59 -8.30
N THR A 325 -7.66 22.12 -7.12
CA THR A 325 -7.11 23.39 -6.66
C THR A 325 -5.69 23.19 -6.10
N PRO A 326 -4.67 23.88 -6.62
CA PRO A 326 -3.31 23.77 -6.10
C PRO A 326 -3.20 24.40 -4.70
N PRO A 327 -2.24 23.94 -3.88
CA PRO A 327 -2.04 24.47 -2.54
C PRO A 327 -1.53 25.92 -2.58
N PRO A 328 -1.83 26.74 -1.54
CA PRO A 328 -1.27 28.08 -1.40
C PRO A 328 0.25 28.01 -1.21
N SER A 329 0.99 28.89 -1.87
CA SER A 329 2.46 28.96 -1.75
C SER A 329 2.86 29.89 -0.59
N PRO A 330 3.86 29.54 0.25
CA PRO A 330 4.64 28.30 0.26
C PRO A 330 3.96 27.18 1.09
N ALA A 331 3.74 26.02 0.47
CA ALA A 331 3.19 24.83 1.14
C ALA A 331 4.17 23.66 1.10
N LEU A 332 4.18 22.84 2.15
CA LEU A 332 4.88 21.56 2.17
C LEU A 332 4.07 20.54 1.38
N ILE A 333 4.66 20.00 0.31
CA ILE A 333 4.00 19.06 -0.61
C ILE A 333 4.69 17.70 -0.54
N PHE A 334 3.90 16.64 -0.36
CA PHE A 334 4.35 15.25 -0.34
C PHE A 334 3.69 14.44 -1.46
N SER A 335 4.20 13.25 -1.77
CA SER A 335 3.50 12.33 -2.68
C SER A 335 2.29 11.69 -1.99
N TYR A 336 1.14 11.65 -2.68
CA TYR A 336 -0.05 10.94 -2.22
C TYR A 336 0.23 9.44 -2.00
N SER A 337 1.01 8.81 -2.90
CA SER A 337 1.31 7.38 -2.80
C SER A 337 2.06 7.04 -1.52
N SER A 338 3.00 7.90 -1.09
CA SER A 338 3.75 7.74 0.15
C SER A 338 2.88 7.85 1.41
N LEU A 339 1.82 8.65 1.37
CA LEU A 339 0.90 8.79 2.49
C LEU A 339 -0.17 7.69 2.50
N ARG A 340 -0.56 7.22 1.32
CA ARG A 340 -1.55 6.16 1.14
C ARG A 340 -1.11 4.82 1.72
N THR A 341 0.21 4.55 1.73
CA THR A 341 0.79 3.35 2.34
C THR A 341 0.73 3.33 3.87
N LEU A 342 0.50 4.49 4.50
CA LEU A 342 0.34 4.59 5.95
C LEU A 342 -1.08 4.25 6.42
N VAL A 343 -2.05 4.15 5.50
CA VAL A 343 -3.42 3.79 5.83
C VAL A 343 -3.46 2.32 6.31
N PRO A 344 -3.95 2.03 7.52
CA PRO A 344 -3.97 0.66 8.05
C PRO A 344 -4.78 -0.28 7.15
N HIS A 345 -4.22 -1.45 6.85
CA HIS A 345 -4.90 -2.45 6.02
C HIS A 345 -6.04 -3.18 6.74
N GLU A 346 -5.89 -3.47 8.03
CA GLU A 346 -6.87 -4.30 8.76
C GLU A 346 -8.14 -3.52 9.16
N SER A 347 -7.99 -2.24 9.48
CA SER A 347 -9.10 -1.40 9.94
C SER A 347 -8.96 0.06 9.45
N PRO A 348 -8.99 0.29 8.13
CA PRO A 348 -8.89 1.62 7.58
C PRO A 348 -10.06 2.47 8.06
N SER A 349 -9.77 3.76 8.29
CA SER A 349 -10.75 4.72 8.80
C SER A 349 -10.87 5.91 7.87
N ALA A 350 -12.07 6.48 7.85
CA ALA A 350 -12.43 7.66 7.08
C ALA A 350 -13.19 8.65 7.97
N PHE A 351 -13.33 9.87 7.48
CA PHE A 351 -14.18 10.87 8.12
C PHE A 351 -15.08 11.56 7.09
N LEU A 352 -16.21 12.08 7.58
CA LEU A 352 -17.14 12.93 6.85
C LEU A 352 -17.43 14.17 7.68
N ASP A 353 -17.18 15.36 7.14
CA ASP A 353 -17.63 16.62 7.69
C ASP A 353 -19.02 16.92 7.15
N LEU A 354 -20.00 17.03 8.04
CA LEU A 354 -21.39 17.27 7.69
C LEU A 354 -21.74 18.74 7.88
N GLY A 355 -22.45 19.31 6.91
CA GLY A 355 -22.96 20.67 6.98
C GLY A 355 -24.32 20.81 6.33
N TRP A 356 -25.11 21.73 6.88
CA TRP A 356 -26.41 22.17 6.40
C TRP A 356 -26.61 23.62 6.87
N GLU A 357 -27.58 24.35 6.30
CA GLU A 357 -27.83 25.76 6.62
C GLU A 357 -26.57 26.67 6.51
N GLY A 358 -25.61 26.30 5.67
CA GLY A 358 -24.36 27.05 5.48
C GLY A 358 -23.33 26.92 6.61
N HIS A 359 -23.51 26.00 7.55
CA HIS A 359 -22.60 25.77 8.66
C HIS A 359 -22.13 24.32 8.73
N THR A 360 -20.87 24.11 9.09
CA THR A 360 -20.35 22.78 9.45
C THR A 360 -20.89 22.39 10.84
N HIS A 361 -21.67 21.31 10.92
CA HIS A 361 -22.29 20.85 12.17
C HIS A 361 -21.51 19.75 12.88
N GLY A 362 -20.56 19.09 12.20
CA GLY A 362 -19.61 18.21 12.87
C GLY A 362 -18.98 17.15 11.97
N ARG A 363 -17.97 16.48 12.53
CA ARG A 363 -17.25 15.39 11.89
C ARG A 363 -17.73 14.03 12.38
N VAL A 364 -17.98 13.13 11.46
CA VAL A 364 -18.27 11.72 11.69
C VAL A 364 -17.03 10.91 11.35
N TYR A 365 -16.66 9.97 12.23
CA TYR A 365 -15.57 9.03 12.00
C TYR A 365 -16.13 7.64 11.76
N LEU A 366 -15.62 6.98 10.71
CA LEU A 366 -16.11 5.70 10.24
C LEU A 366 -14.92 4.75 10.07
N ARG A 367 -15.05 3.51 10.53
CA ARG A 367 -14.03 2.47 10.43
C ARG A 367 -14.57 1.31 9.62
N MET A 368 -13.83 0.86 8.62
CA MET A 368 -14.23 -0.27 7.79
C MET A 368 -14.01 -1.59 8.54
N LEU A 369 -14.86 -2.59 8.27
CA LEU A 369 -14.77 -3.92 8.86
C LEU A 369 -13.96 -4.84 7.95
N GLY A 370 -12.69 -5.03 8.30
CA GLY A 370 -11.76 -5.88 7.55
C GLY A 370 -11.39 -5.35 6.17
N ASP A 371 -10.64 -6.15 5.43
CA ASP A 371 -10.26 -5.87 4.04
C ASP A 371 -11.35 -6.37 3.09
N THR A 372 -12.35 -5.52 2.83
CA THR A 372 -13.51 -5.85 2.00
C THR A 372 -13.64 -4.93 0.80
N THR A 373 -14.15 -5.44 -0.31
CA THR A 373 -14.38 -4.68 -1.55
C THR A 373 -15.25 -3.44 -1.32
N ARG A 374 -16.29 -3.56 -0.50
CA ARG A 374 -17.18 -2.43 -0.14
C ARG A 374 -16.45 -1.38 0.68
N GLY A 375 -15.66 -1.81 1.67
CA GLY A 375 -14.82 -0.91 2.46
C GLY A 375 -13.81 -0.19 1.60
N HIS A 376 -13.12 -0.92 0.71
CA HIS A 376 -12.16 -0.33 -0.23
C HIS A 376 -12.82 0.72 -1.13
N GLN A 377 -13.96 0.40 -1.76
CA GLN A 377 -14.70 1.35 -2.58
C GLN A 377 -15.09 2.62 -1.81
N PHE A 378 -15.57 2.45 -0.58
CA PHE A 378 -15.94 3.58 0.27
C PHE A 378 -14.74 4.50 0.51
N LEU A 379 -13.56 3.95 0.77
CA LEU A 379 -12.33 4.72 0.97
C LEU A 379 -11.89 5.44 -0.31
N LEU A 380 -12.03 4.82 -1.49
CA LEU A 380 -11.76 5.46 -2.78
C LEU A 380 -12.64 6.70 -3.00
N LEU A 381 -13.92 6.61 -2.64
CA LEU A 381 -14.86 7.72 -2.72
C LEU A 381 -14.62 8.76 -1.62
N CYS A 382 -14.09 8.38 -0.45
CA CYS A 382 -13.66 9.35 0.56
C CYS A 382 -12.39 10.12 0.14
N SER A 383 -11.42 9.45 -0.49
CA SER A 383 -10.16 10.07 -0.90
C SER A 383 -10.23 10.81 -2.24
N GLY A 384 -11.15 10.39 -3.12
CA GLY A 384 -11.26 10.91 -4.48
C GLY A 384 -10.16 10.42 -5.41
N GLU A 385 -9.33 9.43 -5.03
CA GLU A 385 -8.15 9.03 -5.83
C GLU A 385 -8.49 8.53 -7.25
N LYS A 386 -9.70 8.01 -7.46
CA LYS A 386 -10.20 7.57 -8.78
C LYS A 386 -11.02 8.62 -9.54
N GLY A 387 -11.16 9.83 -9.01
CA GLY A 387 -11.91 10.93 -9.63
C GLY A 387 -13.15 11.28 -8.83
N PRO A 388 -14.20 10.44 -8.85
CA PRO A 388 -15.40 10.64 -8.04
C PRO A 388 -15.12 10.65 -6.54
N SER A 389 -15.91 11.43 -5.79
CA SER A 389 -15.79 11.47 -4.33
C SER A 389 -17.12 11.77 -3.63
N TYR A 390 -17.19 11.50 -2.32
CA TYR A 390 -18.33 11.89 -1.49
C TYR A 390 -18.34 13.36 -1.12
N SER A 391 -17.27 14.11 -1.37
CA SER A 391 -17.24 15.53 -1.12
C SER A 391 -18.31 16.23 -1.96
N LYS A 392 -19.09 17.10 -1.32
CA LYS A 392 -20.23 17.84 -1.86
C LYS A 392 -21.45 16.99 -2.22
N THR A 393 -21.47 15.70 -1.84
CA THR A 393 -22.67 14.88 -1.99
C THR A 393 -23.71 15.18 -0.92
N ARG A 394 -24.98 14.94 -1.25
CA ARG A 394 -26.13 15.17 -0.37
C ARG A 394 -26.62 13.86 0.23
N PHE A 395 -27.24 13.95 1.40
CA PHE A 395 -28.13 12.89 1.85
C PHE A 395 -29.47 13.06 1.14
N PHE A 396 -29.95 12.01 0.48
CA PHE A 396 -31.17 12.08 -0.34
C PHE A 396 -32.37 11.42 0.34
N HIS A 397 -32.15 10.61 1.38
CA HIS A 397 -33.22 9.87 2.04
C HIS A 397 -32.91 9.56 3.49
N ALA A 398 -33.91 9.70 4.35
CA ALA A 398 -33.93 9.21 5.72
C ALA A 398 -35.23 8.45 5.94
N ASP A 399 -35.17 7.28 6.57
CA ASP A 399 -36.31 6.41 6.81
C ASP A 399 -36.41 6.03 8.29
N ARG A 400 -37.63 5.79 8.75
CA ARG A 400 -37.95 5.36 10.13
C ARG A 400 -37.35 6.28 11.21
N ILE A 401 -37.40 7.60 10.98
CA ILE A 401 -36.85 8.61 11.89
C ILE A 401 -37.47 8.45 13.28
N GLY A 402 -36.62 8.23 14.30
CA GLY A 402 -37.06 8.01 15.69
C GLY A 402 -37.60 6.60 16.01
N GLU A 403 -37.70 5.70 15.04
CA GLU A 403 -38.13 4.32 15.24
C GLU A 403 -36.96 3.32 15.25
N LYS A 404 -37.24 2.02 15.39
CA LYS A 404 -36.25 0.94 15.26
C LYS A 404 -35.81 0.79 13.80
N GLY A 405 -34.50 0.68 13.57
CA GLY A 405 -33.94 0.58 12.21
C GLY A 405 -33.94 1.91 11.44
N GLU A 406 -33.96 3.05 12.16
CA GLU A 406 -33.73 4.38 11.61
C GLU A 406 -32.48 4.36 10.74
N ILE A 407 -32.55 4.89 9.51
CA ILE A 407 -31.44 4.88 8.56
C ILE A 407 -31.40 6.17 7.75
N ILE A 408 -30.20 6.68 7.52
CA ILE A 408 -29.92 7.82 6.65
C ILE A 408 -29.07 7.37 5.46
N ARG A 409 -29.33 7.88 4.26
CA ARG A 409 -28.68 7.45 3.00
C ARG A 409 -28.12 8.62 2.21
N GLY A 410 -26.93 8.40 1.65
CA GLY A 410 -26.19 9.37 0.85
C GLY A 410 -25.17 8.69 -0.07
N GLY A 411 -24.27 9.48 -0.63
CA GLY A 411 -23.16 8.97 -1.46
C GLY A 411 -23.48 8.82 -2.96
N ASP A 412 -24.65 9.28 -3.41
CA ASP A 412 -24.92 9.45 -4.83
C ASP A 412 -24.15 10.67 -5.36
N TYR A 413 -22.92 10.44 -5.83
CA TYR A 413 -22.04 11.48 -6.34
C TYR A 413 -22.40 11.95 -7.76
N GLU A 414 -23.34 11.28 -8.43
CA GLU A 414 -23.72 11.58 -9.82
C GLU A 414 -24.94 12.51 -9.84
N ASN A 415 -26.02 12.11 -9.16
CA ASN A 415 -27.32 12.78 -9.27
C ASN A 415 -27.78 13.43 -7.96
N ASN A 416 -27.19 13.07 -6.82
CA ASN A 416 -27.58 13.55 -5.47
C ASN A 416 -29.05 13.31 -5.10
N ASP A 417 -29.74 12.38 -5.77
CA ASP A 417 -31.16 12.05 -5.54
C ASP A 417 -31.39 10.56 -5.25
N GLY A 418 -30.30 9.77 -5.26
CA GLY A 418 -30.30 8.34 -5.00
C GLY A 418 -30.47 7.49 -6.25
N THR A 419 -30.57 8.09 -7.44
CA THR A 419 -30.69 7.37 -8.72
C THR A 419 -29.36 7.03 -9.37
N GLY A 420 -28.26 7.64 -8.92
CA GLY A 420 -26.89 7.35 -9.37
C GLY A 420 -26.00 6.74 -8.28
N GLY A 421 -24.70 6.96 -8.42
CA GLY A 421 -23.65 6.44 -7.57
C GLY A 421 -23.11 5.10 -8.09
N ALA A 422 -22.60 5.08 -9.32
CA ALA A 422 -21.95 3.89 -9.87
C ALA A 422 -20.79 3.36 -9.01
N GLY A 423 -20.52 2.06 -9.09
CA GLY A 423 -19.39 1.45 -8.40
C GLY A 423 -18.06 1.79 -9.07
N LEU A 424 -17.01 2.00 -8.27
CA LEU A 424 -15.64 2.25 -8.77
C LEU A 424 -14.81 0.98 -8.88
N VAL A 425 -15.28 -0.12 -8.29
CA VAL A 425 -14.57 -1.39 -8.24
C VAL A 425 -15.48 -2.52 -8.68
N GLU A 426 -14.90 -3.50 -9.36
CA GLU A 426 -15.58 -4.72 -9.74
C GLU A 426 -15.66 -5.71 -8.55
N GLY A 427 -16.56 -6.70 -8.65
CA GLY A 427 -16.62 -7.79 -7.67
C GLY A 427 -17.27 -7.44 -6.34
N VAL A 428 -18.10 -6.39 -6.27
CA VAL A 428 -18.94 -6.12 -5.08
C VAL A 428 -19.98 -7.23 -4.92
N THR A 429 -20.00 -7.90 -3.76
CA THR A 429 -20.92 -9.00 -3.44
C THR A 429 -21.82 -8.70 -2.25
N ASN A 430 -22.80 -9.58 -1.99
CA ASN A 430 -23.70 -9.54 -0.83
C ASN A 430 -23.46 -10.77 0.07
N GLY A 431 -23.82 -10.68 1.33
CA GLY A 431 -23.77 -11.78 2.29
C GLY A 431 -22.34 -12.16 2.70
N GLY A 432 -22.17 -13.36 3.26
CA GLY A 432 -20.86 -13.82 3.74
C GLY A 432 -20.27 -12.88 4.79
N VAL A 433 -19.11 -12.27 4.49
CA VAL A 433 -18.44 -11.31 5.39
C VAL A 433 -19.27 -10.04 5.64
N TYR A 434 -20.24 -9.74 4.78
CA TYR A 434 -21.13 -8.58 4.91
C TYR A 434 -22.43 -8.88 5.69
N HIS A 435 -22.64 -10.14 6.05
CA HIS A 435 -23.81 -10.57 6.82
C HIS A 435 -23.64 -10.22 8.29
N THR A 436 -24.37 -9.21 8.76
CA THR A 436 -24.20 -8.68 10.12
C THR A 436 -25.52 -8.16 10.70
N GLU A 437 -25.59 -8.03 12.02
CA GLU A 437 -26.76 -7.51 12.72
C GLU A 437 -26.91 -5.99 12.51
N ALA A 438 -28.15 -5.54 12.36
CA ALA A 438 -28.50 -4.13 12.17
C ALA A 438 -28.34 -3.31 13.47
N VAL A 439 -27.08 -2.97 13.80
CA VAL A 439 -26.71 -2.20 14.99
C VAL A 439 -26.54 -0.70 14.69
N PRO A 440 -26.73 0.20 15.68
CA PRO A 440 -26.46 1.62 15.52
C PRO A 440 -25.03 1.89 15.07
N GLY A 441 -24.87 2.80 14.12
CA GLY A 441 -23.60 3.16 13.51
C GLY A 441 -23.16 2.22 12.38
N LEU A 442 -23.87 1.12 12.08
CA LEU A 442 -23.48 0.23 10.99
C LEU A 442 -23.61 0.92 9.63
N LEU A 443 -22.54 0.85 8.82
CA LEU A 443 -22.54 1.27 7.43
C LEU A 443 -23.00 0.11 6.56
N VAL A 444 -23.95 0.39 5.67
CA VAL A 444 -24.53 -0.56 4.73
C VAL A 444 -24.48 -0.01 3.31
N GLY A 445 -24.27 -0.86 2.31
CA GLY A 445 -24.25 -0.47 0.90
C GLY A 445 -25.51 -0.87 0.14
N ALA A 446 -25.60 -0.45 -1.12
CA ALA A 446 -26.57 -1.01 -2.08
C ALA A 446 -26.32 -2.49 -2.35
N HIS A 447 -27.35 -3.23 -2.78
CA HIS A 447 -27.18 -4.63 -3.16
C HIS A 447 -26.39 -4.75 -4.46
N ALA A 448 -25.60 -5.82 -4.60
CA ALA A 448 -24.74 -6.08 -5.75
C ALA A 448 -25.46 -6.07 -7.13
N ASN A 449 -26.77 -6.33 -7.16
CA ASN A 449 -27.57 -6.26 -8.39
C ASN A 449 -27.95 -4.82 -8.81
N GLN A 450 -27.67 -3.82 -7.98
CA GLN A 450 -27.94 -2.40 -8.25
C GLN A 450 -26.66 -1.70 -8.72
N ILE A 451 -26.12 -2.12 -9.87
CA ILE A 451 -24.80 -1.73 -10.37
C ILE A 451 -24.62 -0.19 -10.44
N GLY A 452 -25.64 0.53 -10.89
CA GLY A 452 -25.62 2.00 -10.97
C GLY A 452 -25.74 2.74 -9.63
N ARG A 453 -25.80 2.01 -8.50
CA ARG A 453 -25.99 2.58 -7.16
C ARG A 453 -24.98 2.03 -6.14
N LEU A 454 -23.94 1.32 -6.58
CA LEU A 454 -23.00 0.65 -5.67
C LEU A 454 -22.20 1.62 -4.79
N GLY A 455 -22.01 2.88 -5.21
CA GLY A 455 -21.40 3.97 -4.44
C GLY A 455 -22.32 4.56 -3.36
N VAL A 456 -23.62 4.27 -3.38
CA VAL A 456 -24.55 4.72 -2.34
C VAL A 456 -24.31 3.94 -1.05
N PHE A 457 -24.30 4.65 0.07
CA PHE A 457 -24.23 4.08 1.41
C PHE A 457 -25.41 4.52 2.28
N GLY A 458 -25.68 3.73 3.31
CA GLY A 458 -26.60 4.05 4.39
C GLY A 458 -25.92 3.86 5.74
N ILE A 459 -26.38 4.59 6.75
CA ILE A 459 -25.93 4.43 8.13
C ILE A 459 -27.13 4.18 9.02
N ILE A 460 -27.13 3.03 9.69
CA ILE A 460 -28.16 2.67 10.66
C ILE A 460 -27.98 3.53 11.91
N LEU A 461 -29.00 4.28 12.31
CA LEU A 461 -28.96 5.21 13.44
C LEU A 461 -29.57 4.61 14.70
N SER A 462 -30.49 3.66 14.59
CA SER A 462 -31.09 2.97 15.74
C SER A 462 -31.06 1.46 15.56
N ALA A 463 -30.98 0.74 16.67
CA ALA A 463 -30.89 -0.72 16.64
C ALA A 463 -32.16 -1.30 16.04
N TRP A 464 -31.99 -2.36 15.25
CA TRP A 464 -33.11 -3.16 14.77
C TRP A 464 -32.91 -4.61 15.18
N PRO A 465 -33.27 -4.97 16.44
CA PRO A 465 -33.03 -6.30 16.98
C PRO A 465 -33.60 -7.38 16.06
N LEU A 466 -32.90 -8.51 15.97
CA LEU A 466 -33.25 -9.68 15.16
C LEU A 466 -33.20 -9.47 13.63
N ASN A 467 -32.87 -8.26 13.17
CA ASN A 467 -32.74 -7.97 11.74
C ASN A 467 -31.27 -7.96 11.36
N LYS A 468 -30.98 -8.53 10.19
CA LYS A 468 -29.64 -8.63 9.65
C LYS A 468 -29.60 -7.98 8.27
N THR A 469 -28.43 -7.50 7.89
CA THR A 469 -28.14 -6.98 6.56
C THR A 469 -27.05 -7.81 5.91
N ASP A 470 -27.10 -7.91 4.60
CA ASP A 470 -26.11 -8.60 3.76
C ASP A 470 -25.14 -7.64 3.08
N THR A 471 -25.15 -6.36 3.46
CA THR A 471 -24.32 -5.31 2.86
C THR A 471 -23.56 -4.49 3.88
N GLY A 472 -23.43 -4.97 5.13
CA GLY A 472 -22.72 -4.27 6.20
C GLY A 472 -21.19 -4.32 6.01
N PHE A 473 -20.51 -3.18 6.02
CA PHE A 473 -19.07 -3.12 5.70
C PHE A 473 -18.24 -2.17 6.60
N GLY A 474 -18.87 -1.43 7.50
CA GLY A 474 -18.18 -0.47 8.36
C GLY A 474 -19.00 -0.09 9.58
N VAL A 475 -18.40 0.64 10.52
CA VAL A 475 -19.07 1.18 11.70
C VAL A 475 -18.69 2.63 11.93
N VAL A 476 -19.63 3.44 12.43
CA VAL A 476 -19.37 4.78 12.96
C VAL A 476 -18.70 4.64 14.32
N THR A 477 -17.52 5.22 14.46
CA THR A 477 -16.77 5.23 15.73
C THR A 477 -16.99 6.50 16.53
N SER A 478 -17.33 7.61 15.87
CA SER A 478 -17.68 8.88 16.51
C SER A 478 -18.58 9.73 15.59
N GLY A 479 -19.40 10.61 16.16
CA GLY A 479 -20.30 11.50 15.41
C GLY A 479 -21.69 10.91 15.12
N LEU A 480 -22.10 9.82 15.77
CA LEU A 480 -23.45 9.25 15.59
C LEU A 480 -24.57 10.23 15.97
N GLY A 481 -24.34 11.09 16.96
CA GLY A 481 -25.27 12.17 17.33
C GLY A 481 -25.49 13.17 16.20
N THR A 482 -24.43 13.57 15.51
CA THR A 482 -24.49 14.46 14.34
C THR A 482 -25.32 13.86 13.22
N LEU A 483 -25.17 12.55 12.96
CA LEU A 483 -25.98 11.84 11.96
C LEU A 483 -27.48 11.78 12.34
N ARG A 484 -27.80 11.62 13.63
CA ARG A 484 -29.20 11.69 14.10
C ARG A 484 -29.79 13.08 13.91
N SER A 485 -29.02 14.13 14.18
CA SER A 485 -29.45 15.51 13.91
C SER A 485 -29.67 15.74 12.42
N ALA A 486 -28.75 15.26 11.58
CA ALA A 486 -28.87 15.30 10.12
C ALA A 486 -30.13 14.58 9.62
N ALA A 487 -30.42 13.37 10.10
CA ALA A 487 -31.62 12.62 9.70
C ALA A 487 -32.94 13.31 10.04
N ARG A 488 -32.94 14.21 11.04
CA ARG A 488 -34.11 15.00 11.45
C ARG A 488 -34.23 16.32 10.70
N HIS A 489 -33.20 16.73 9.96
CA HIS A 489 -33.23 17.95 9.16
C HIS A 489 -34.22 17.80 8.00
N THR A 490 -35.04 18.83 7.78
CA THR A 490 -36.04 18.85 6.72
C THR A 490 -35.88 20.12 5.89
N PRO A 491 -35.61 20.01 4.57
CA PRO A 491 -35.46 18.78 3.80
C PRO A 491 -34.10 18.09 4.06
N ILE A 492 -34.07 16.76 3.97
CA ILE A 492 -32.83 15.97 4.16
C ILE A 492 -31.76 16.31 3.11
N THR A 493 -32.19 16.73 1.92
CA THR A 493 -31.33 17.12 0.79
C THR A 493 -30.45 18.33 1.07
N ASP A 494 -30.73 19.09 2.13
CA ASP A 494 -29.88 20.22 2.55
C ASP A 494 -28.65 19.74 3.31
N VAL A 495 -28.67 18.51 3.85
CA VAL A 495 -27.52 17.92 4.51
C VAL A 495 -26.51 17.47 3.47
N THR A 496 -25.31 18.02 3.56
CA THR A 496 -24.20 17.76 2.64
C THR A 496 -22.98 17.21 3.36
N VAL A 497 -22.20 16.41 2.64
CA VAL A 497 -20.83 16.08 3.04
C VAL A 497 -19.94 17.21 2.54
N GLU A 498 -19.63 18.19 3.39
CA GLU A 498 -18.81 19.34 3.02
C GLU A 498 -17.36 18.95 2.71
N ASN A 499 -16.86 17.96 3.44
CA ASN A 499 -15.53 17.42 3.26
C ASN A 499 -15.48 15.96 3.69
N CYS A 500 -14.54 15.21 3.16
CA CYS A 500 -14.30 13.83 3.54
C CYS A 500 -12.82 13.48 3.36
N GLY A 501 -12.43 12.30 3.82
CA GLY A 501 -11.07 11.85 3.65
C GLY A 501 -10.74 10.60 4.45
N LEU A 502 -9.45 10.27 4.47
CA LEU A 502 -8.90 9.14 5.19
C LEU A 502 -8.32 9.59 6.53
N VAL A 503 -8.33 8.67 7.49
CA VAL A 503 -7.76 8.87 8.82
C VAL A 503 -6.63 7.86 9.01
N ILE A 504 -5.44 8.39 9.30
CA ILE A 504 -4.21 7.62 9.49
C ILE A 504 -3.78 7.80 10.95
N PRO A 505 -3.72 6.73 11.76
CA PRO A 505 -3.17 6.81 13.11
C PRO A 505 -1.66 7.06 13.02
N ILE A 506 -1.15 7.96 13.88
CA ILE A 506 0.29 8.27 13.99
C ILE A 506 0.89 7.56 15.20
#